data_AF-A0A3D0NVQ0-F1
#
_entry.id   AF-A0A3D0NVQ0-F1
#
_cell.length_a   1.000
_cell.length_b   1.000
_cell.length_c   1.000
_cell.angle_alpha   90.00
_cell.angle_beta   90.00
_cell.angle_gamma   90.00
#
_symmetry.space_group_name_H-M   'P 1'
#
loop_
_entity.id
_entity.type
_entity.pdbx_description
1 polymer ?
#
loop_
_entity_poly.entity_id
_entity_poly.type
_entity_poly.pdbx_seq_one_letter_code
_entity_poly.pdbx_strand_id
1 'polypeptide(L)'
;GMVEDFIKRHRGEKAVEYIVPEMEDILKNTFGVLVYQEQIMQIAQRLAGYSLGEADMMRRAMGKKKPEEMAPHEVKFIGGAVERGIKEKTAREIFDLMAKFADYG
;
A
#
# COMPACT_ATOMS: atom_id res chain seq x y z
N GLY A 1 -5.49 15.97 0.87
CA GLY A 1 -5.76 14.73 0.08
C GLY A 1 -4.48 14.19 -0.54
N MET A 2 -4.49 12.98 -1.12
CA MET A 2 -3.26 12.36 -1.69
C MET A 2 -2.55 13.26 -2.71
N VAL A 3 -3.31 13.96 -3.57
CA VAL A 3 -2.78 14.91 -4.56
C VAL A 3 -2.13 16.15 -3.91
N GLU A 4 -2.74 16.72 -2.88
CA GLU A 4 -2.17 17.87 -2.17
C GLU A 4 -0.87 17.49 -1.44
N ASP A 5 -0.84 16.31 -0.82
CA ASP A 5 0.36 15.80 -0.15
C ASP A 5 1.49 15.55 -1.16
N PHE A 6 1.17 15.03 -2.34
CA PHE A 6 2.12 14.90 -3.45
C PHE A 6 2.71 16.27 -3.85
N ILE A 7 1.86 17.29 -4.07
CA ILE A 7 2.31 18.63 -4.47
C ILE A 7 3.18 19.27 -3.39
N LYS A 8 2.76 19.22 -2.12
CA LYS A 8 3.51 19.81 -1.00
C LYS A 8 4.86 19.14 -0.80
N ARG A 9 4.93 17.80 -0.91
CA ARG A 9 6.19 17.06 -0.80
C ARG A 9 7.10 17.32 -2.01
N HIS A 10 6.55 17.38 -3.21
CA HIS A 10 7.30 17.71 -4.42
C HIS A 10 7.94 19.11 -4.36
N ARG A 11 7.26 20.07 -3.74
CA ARG A 11 7.75 21.45 -3.53
C ARG A 11 8.65 21.60 -2.30
N GLY A 12 8.87 20.55 -1.52
CA GLY A 12 9.63 20.61 -0.28
C GLY A 12 8.91 21.31 0.88
N GLU A 13 7.62 21.59 0.75
CA GLU A 13 6.78 22.21 1.79
C GLU A 13 6.37 21.22 2.89
N LYS A 14 6.52 19.91 2.63
CA LYS A 14 6.27 18.81 3.57
C LYS A 14 7.34 17.73 3.39
N ALA A 15 7.78 17.13 4.49
CA ALA A 15 8.72 16.00 4.44
C ALA A 15 8.10 14.78 3.73
N VAL A 16 8.94 14.06 2.99
CA VAL A 16 8.59 12.73 2.48
C VAL A 16 8.72 11.74 3.63
N GLU A 17 7.64 11.06 3.95
CA GLU A 17 7.56 10.08 5.02
C GLU A 17 7.05 8.77 4.46
N TYR A 18 7.62 7.67 4.95
CA TYR A 18 7.22 6.30 4.63
C TYR A 18 6.76 5.62 5.92
N ILE A 19 5.69 4.84 5.85
CA ILE A 19 5.16 4.12 7.02
C ILE A 19 6.18 3.08 7.51
N VAL A 20 6.84 2.40 6.58
CA VAL A 20 7.98 1.53 6.82
C VAL A 20 9.10 1.80 5.79
N PRO A 21 10.38 1.59 6.16
CA PRO A 21 11.51 1.87 5.26
C PRO A 21 11.43 1.14 3.92
N GLU A 22 10.89 -0.08 3.89
CA GLU A 22 10.75 -0.91 2.69
C GLU A 22 9.83 -0.29 1.62
N MET A 23 9.01 0.70 1.98
CA MET A 23 8.17 1.43 1.04
C MET A 23 8.94 2.52 0.29
N GLU A 24 10.14 2.90 0.74
CA GLU A 24 10.95 3.93 0.08
C GLU A 24 11.27 3.53 -1.36
N ASP A 25 11.76 2.31 -1.58
CA ASP A 25 12.13 1.80 -2.91
C ASP A 25 10.96 1.82 -3.91
N ILE A 26 9.73 1.74 -3.41
CA ILE A 26 8.49 1.68 -4.20
C ILE A 26 7.91 3.08 -4.45
N LEU A 27 7.97 3.95 -3.44
CA LEU A 27 7.25 5.22 -3.42
C LEU A 27 8.16 6.45 -3.55
N LYS A 28 9.48 6.27 -3.67
CA LYS A 28 10.44 7.38 -3.82
C LYS A 28 10.13 8.28 -5.01
N ASN A 29 9.81 7.69 -6.15
CA ASN A 29 9.48 8.45 -7.36
C ASN A 29 8.13 9.16 -7.27
N THR A 30 7.33 8.84 -6.25
CA THR A 30 6.01 9.44 -5.99
C THR A 30 5.94 10.15 -4.64
N PHE A 31 7.10 10.53 -4.08
CA PHE A 31 7.20 11.29 -2.82
C PHE A 31 6.44 10.65 -1.66
N GLY A 32 6.48 9.31 -1.53
CA GLY A 32 5.79 8.60 -0.45
C GLY A 32 4.27 8.58 -0.58
N VAL A 33 3.73 8.84 -1.78
CA VAL A 33 2.29 8.82 -2.08
C VAL A 33 1.99 7.70 -3.07
N LEU A 34 0.90 6.95 -2.86
CA LEU A 34 0.40 6.00 -3.86
C LEU A 34 -0.21 6.76 -5.04
N VAL A 35 0.28 6.46 -6.25
CA VAL A 35 -0.16 7.08 -7.51
C VAL A 35 -0.48 6.03 -8.57
N TYR A 36 0.16 4.86 -8.53
CA TYR A 36 0.01 3.83 -9.54
C TYR A 36 -0.49 2.52 -8.94
N GLN A 37 -1.36 1.81 -9.68
CA GLN A 37 -1.86 0.51 -9.24
C GLN A 37 -0.76 -0.55 -9.11
N GLU A 38 0.33 -0.42 -9.86
CA GLU A 38 1.50 -1.30 -9.73
C GLU A 38 2.14 -1.20 -8.34
N GLN A 39 2.06 -0.04 -7.68
CA GLN A 39 2.62 0.15 -6.34
C GLN A 39 1.87 -0.69 -5.29
N ILE A 40 0.56 -0.92 -5.45
CA ILE A 40 -0.19 -1.86 -4.58
C ILE A 40 0.43 -3.25 -4.68
N MET A 41 0.71 -3.69 -5.90
CA MET A 41 1.27 -5.01 -6.14
C MET A 41 2.67 -5.12 -5.54
N GLN A 42 3.54 -4.15 -5.82
CA GLN A 42 4.90 -4.12 -5.30
C GLN A 42 4.92 -4.11 -3.75
N ILE A 43 4.03 -3.37 -3.10
CA ILE A 43 3.89 -3.36 -1.63
C ILE A 43 3.44 -4.72 -1.11
N ALA A 44 2.43 -5.34 -1.72
CA ALA A 44 1.96 -6.67 -1.31
C ALA A 44 3.07 -7.73 -1.40
N GLN A 45 3.87 -7.69 -2.47
CA GLN A 45 5.01 -8.60 -2.61
C GLN A 45 6.10 -8.32 -1.58
N ARG A 46 6.50 -7.04 -1.45
CA ARG A 46 7.63 -6.63 -0.61
C ARG A 46 7.33 -6.81 0.88
N LEU A 47 6.15 -6.39 1.31
CA LEU A 47 5.81 -6.34 2.74
C LEU A 47 5.10 -7.59 3.22
N ALA A 48 4.34 -8.28 2.38
CA ALA A 48 3.53 -9.43 2.79
C ALA A 48 3.87 -10.74 2.06
N GLY A 49 4.84 -10.72 1.15
CA GLY A 49 5.32 -11.95 0.49
C GLY A 49 4.40 -12.51 -0.58
N TYR A 50 3.53 -11.67 -1.14
CA TYR A 50 2.66 -12.11 -2.21
C TYR A 50 3.49 -12.53 -3.44
N SER A 51 3.05 -13.57 -4.13
CA SER A 51 3.41 -13.78 -5.54
C SER A 51 2.79 -12.69 -6.43
N LEU A 52 3.30 -12.55 -7.65
CA LEU A 52 2.76 -11.58 -8.61
C LEU A 52 1.26 -11.80 -8.89
N GLY A 53 0.84 -13.07 -9.00
CA GLY A 53 -0.56 -13.44 -9.23
C GLY A 53 -1.46 -13.08 -8.04
N GLU A 54 -1.00 -13.33 -6.81
CA GLU A 54 -1.74 -12.96 -5.60
C GLU A 54 -1.85 -11.44 -5.45
N ALA A 55 -0.79 -10.72 -5.81
CA ALA A 55 -0.75 -9.27 -5.75
C ALA A 55 -1.75 -8.65 -6.74
N ASP A 56 -1.87 -9.21 -7.95
CA ASP A 56 -2.90 -8.77 -8.92
C ASP A 56 -4.31 -9.10 -8.44
N MET A 57 -4.53 -10.26 -7.80
CA MET A 57 -5.83 -10.59 -7.20
C MET A 57 -6.24 -9.56 -6.15
N MET A 58 -5.31 -9.18 -5.26
CA MET A 58 -5.55 -8.15 -4.23
C MET A 58 -5.84 -6.79 -4.87
N ARG A 59 -5.07 -6.36 -5.87
CA ARG A 59 -5.32 -5.11 -6.62
C ARG A 59 -6.73 -5.08 -7.22
N ARG A 60 -7.17 -6.18 -7.83
CA ARG A 60 -8.53 -6.29 -8.40
C ARG A 60 -9.61 -6.27 -7.34
N ALA A 61 -9.40 -6.96 -6.22
CA ALA A 61 -10.34 -6.97 -5.10
C ALA A 61 -10.53 -5.56 -4.52
N MET A 62 -9.44 -4.81 -4.35
CA MET A 62 -9.44 -3.41 -3.90
C MET A 62 -10.25 -2.52 -4.85
N GLY A 63 -10.06 -2.66 -6.17
CA GLY A 63 -10.81 -1.87 -7.16
C GLY A 63 -12.32 -2.17 -7.20
N LYS A 64 -12.74 -3.40 -6.86
CA LYS A 64 -14.17 -3.78 -6.81
C LYS A 64 -14.87 -3.34 -5.52
N LYS A 65 -14.12 -3.04 -4.46
CA LYS A 65 -14.64 -2.56 -3.16
C LYS A 65 -15.63 -3.50 -2.49
N LYS A 66 -15.47 -4.81 -2.68
CA LYS A 66 -16.33 -5.81 -2.02
C LYS A 66 -15.68 -6.26 -0.71
N PRO A 67 -16.28 -5.97 0.46
CA PRO A 67 -15.69 -6.32 1.76
C PRO A 67 -15.36 -7.81 1.88
N GLU A 68 -16.25 -8.66 1.35
CA GLU A 68 -16.07 -10.11 1.34
C GLU A 68 -14.94 -10.62 0.42
N GLU A 69 -14.61 -9.91 -0.67
CA GLU A 69 -13.42 -10.22 -1.48
C GLU A 69 -12.14 -9.65 -0.82
N MET A 70 -12.25 -8.61 0.00
CA MET A 70 -11.14 -7.92 0.67
C MET A 70 -10.67 -8.59 1.97
N ALA A 71 -11.60 -9.09 2.78
CA ALA A 71 -11.32 -9.73 4.07
C ALA A 71 -10.21 -10.80 4.03
N PRO A 72 -10.20 -11.76 3.06
CA PRO A 72 -9.11 -12.74 3.01
C PRO A 72 -7.75 -12.11 2.66
N HIS A 73 -7.74 -11.06 1.84
CA HIS A 73 -6.51 -10.33 1.52
C HIS A 73 -6.00 -9.50 2.71
N GLU A 74 -6.89 -8.96 3.54
CA GLU A 74 -6.50 -8.24 4.74
C GLU A 74 -5.78 -9.16 5.72
N VAL A 75 -6.40 -10.30 6.05
CA VAL A 75 -5.81 -11.31 6.95
C VAL A 75 -4.46 -11.78 6.44
N LYS A 76 -4.38 -12.10 5.15
CA LYS A 76 -3.14 -12.57 4.54
C LYS A 76 -2.06 -11.50 4.49
N PHE A 77 -2.40 -10.26 4.13
CA PHE A 77 -1.45 -9.16 4.07
C PHE A 77 -0.87 -8.87 5.46
N ILE A 78 -1.73 -8.74 6.48
CA ILE A 78 -1.31 -8.47 7.85
C ILE A 78 -0.45 -9.63 8.38
N GLY A 79 -0.89 -10.88 8.20
CA GLY A 79 -0.11 -12.06 8.62
C GLY A 79 1.28 -12.10 7.97
N GLY A 80 1.34 -11.92 6.65
CA GLY A 80 2.61 -11.89 5.92
C GLY A 80 3.51 -10.73 6.33
N ALA A 81 2.96 -9.57 6.65
CA ALA A 81 3.72 -8.42 7.14
C ALA A 81 4.29 -8.65 8.54
N VAL A 82 3.50 -9.25 9.43
CA VAL A 82 3.93 -9.62 10.79
C VAL A 82 5.05 -10.65 10.75
N GLU A 83 4.96 -11.67 9.91
CA GLU A 83 6.03 -12.65 9.70
C GLU A 83 7.34 -12.01 9.20
N ARG A 84 7.26 -10.84 8.58
CA ARG A 84 8.41 -10.05 8.07
C ARG A 84 8.85 -8.96 9.04
N GLY A 85 8.34 -8.95 10.26
CA GLY A 85 8.76 -8.03 11.33
C GLY A 85 8.04 -6.69 11.37
N ILE A 86 7.00 -6.49 10.55
CA ILE A 86 6.16 -5.29 10.59
C ILE A 86 5.10 -5.47 11.68
N LYS A 87 4.94 -4.48 12.56
CA LYS A 87 3.91 -4.53 13.60
C LYS A 87 2.53 -4.63 12.98
N GLU A 88 1.65 -5.44 13.57
CA GLU A 88 0.28 -5.65 13.06
C GLU A 88 -0.48 -4.34 12.81
N LYS A 89 -0.39 -3.39 13.76
CA LYS A 89 -0.99 -2.06 13.63
C LYS A 89 -0.48 -1.30 12.40
N THR A 90 0.82 -1.37 12.14
CA THR A 90 1.47 -0.73 11.00
C THR A 90 1.08 -1.43 9.69
N ALA A 91 1.01 -2.76 9.68
CA ALA A 91 0.54 -3.52 8.53
C ALA A 91 -0.91 -3.17 8.17
N ARG A 92 -1.79 -3.07 9.17
CA ARG A 92 -3.18 -2.64 9.00
C ARG A 92 -3.27 -1.23 8.40
N GLU A 93 -2.49 -0.28 8.92
CA GLU A 93 -2.42 1.08 8.39
C GLU A 93 -2.01 1.12 6.90
N ILE A 94 -1.03 0.30 6.50
CA ILE A 94 -0.60 0.20 5.10
C ILE A 94 -1.69 -0.43 4.23
N PHE A 95 -2.38 -1.45 4.73
CA PHE A 95 -3.48 -2.09 4.01
C PHE A 95 -4.64 -1.11 3.77
N ASP A 96 -5.04 -0.36 4.80
CA ASP A 96 -6.08 0.65 4.72
C ASP A 96 -5.70 1.80 3.76
N LEU A 97 -4.42 2.19 3.74
CA LEU A 97 -3.89 3.17 2.79
C LEU A 97 -4.05 2.69 1.34
N MET A 98 -3.71 1.42 1.06
CA MET A 98 -3.88 0.84 -0.29
C MET A 98 -5.34 0.73 -0.69
N ALA A 99 -6.22 0.30 0.23
CA ALA A 99 -7.66 0.22 -0.02
C ALA A 99 -8.25 1.60 -0.33
N LYS A 100 -7.88 2.63 0.45
CA LYS A 100 -8.27 4.02 0.19
C LYS A 100 -7.73 4.54 -1.13
N PHE A 101 -6.51 4.18 -1.53
CA PHE A 101 -5.98 4.59 -2.84
C PHE A 101 -6.78 3.99 -4.00
N ALA A 102 -7.19 2.72 -3.89
CA ALA A 102 -8.02 2.07 -4.89
C ALA A 102 -9.42 2.72 -5.05
N ASP A 103 -9.81 3.63 -4.15
CA ASP A 103 -11.00 4.46 -4.35
C ASP A 103 -10.82 5.57 -5.37
N TYR A 104 -9.59 6.03 -5.59
CA TYR A 104 -9.26 7.22 -6.39
C TYR A 104 -8.50 6.92 -7.69
N GLY A 105 -7.91 5.73 -7.85
CA GLY A 105 -7.05 5.36 -8.98
C GLY A 105 -7.53 4.18 -9.82
#